data_AF-A0A517QC12-F1
#
_entry.id   AF-A0A517QC12-F1
#
_cell.length_a   1.000
_cell.length_b   1.000
_cell.length_c   1.000
_cell.angle_alpha   90.00
_cell.angle_beta   90.00
_cell.angle_gamma   90.00
#
_symmetry.space_group_name_H-M   'P 1'
#
loop_
_entity.id
_entity.type
_entity.pdbx_description
1 polymer ?
#
loop_
_entity_poly.entity_id
_entity_poly.type
_entity_poly.pdbx_seq_one_letter_code
_entity_poly.pdbx_strand_id
1 'polypeptide(L)'
;MLKSKNIFVFVTCMLLICTLSSSEGNQKAQVKNELVKLRAIQTGTGPQLEIKAGDFVCTTSQMTVRRKQGKLWTVKPVNGQVQMQCGELISTAGQVEIALRF
;
A
#
# COMPACT_ATOMS: atom_id res chain seq x y z
N MET A 1 62.56 -17.81 7.99
CA MET A 1 61.95 -16.58 8.56
C MET A 1 60.92 -16.03 7.59
N LEU A 2 59.71 -16.62 7.56
CA LEU A 2 58.60 -16.04 6.81
C LEU A 2 58.19 -14.75 7.56
N LYS A 3 58.44 -13.60 6.92
CA LYS A 3 58.32 -12.27 7.51
C LYS A 3 56.91 -12.08 8.09
N SER A 4 56.80 -11.93 9.40
CA SER A 4 55.55 -11.64 10.14
C SER A 4 54.74 -10.49 9.54
N LYS A 5 55.42 -9.54 8.88
CA LYS A 5 54.81 -8.44 8.10
C LYS A 5 53.86 -8.92 6.99
N ASN A 6 54.15 -10.02 6.31
CA ASN A 6 53.33 -10.47 5.18
C ASN A 6 52.04 -11.16 5.66
N ILE A 7 52.08 -11.83 6.81
CA ILE A 7 50.92 -12.49 7.42
C ILE A 7 49.93 -11.44 7.92
N PHE A 8 50.44 -10.36 8.52
CA PHE A 8 49.60 -9.28 9.04
C PHE A 8 48.81 -8.59 7.92
N VAL A 9 49.46 -8.31 6.79
CA VAL A 9 48.80 -7.68 5.62
C VAL A 9 47.69 -8.56 5.03
N PHE A 10 47.89 -9.89 5.00
CA PHE A 10 46.92 -10.83 4.47
C PHE A 10 45.67 -10.93 5.34
N VAL A 11 45.85 -10.93 6.67
CA VAL A 11 44.74 -10.95 7.64
C VAL A 11 43.93 -9.65 7.57
N THR A 12 44.58 -8.49 7.44
CA THR A 12 43.89 -7.20 7.30
C THR A 12 43.10 -7.11 5.99
N CYS A 13 43.63 -7.64 4.87
CA CYS A 13 42.91 -7.67 3.60
C CYS A 13 41.68 -8.59 3.64
N MET A 14 41.79 -9.76 4.28
CA MET A 14 40.65 -10.67 4.45
C MET A 14 39.54 -10.07 5.33
N LEU A 15 39.90 -9.33 6.38
CA LEU A 15 38.93 -8.64 7.25
C LEU A 15 38.15 -7.53 6.52
N LEU A 16 38.78 -6.85 5.56
CA LEU A 16 38.13 -5.80 4.76
C LEU A 16 37.19 -6.33 3.68
N ILE A 17 37.42 -7.54 3.16
CA ILE A 17 36.54 -8.16 2.15
C ILE A 17 35.26 -8.71 2.82
N CYS A 18 35.37 -9.20 4.06
CA CYS A 18 34.24 -9.76 4.80
C CYS A 18 33.21 -8.70 5.26
N THR A 19 33.56 -7.41 5.33
CA THR A 19 32.62 -6.34 5.72
C THR A 19 31.88 -5.70 4.55
N LEU A 20 32.29 -5.98 3.30
CA LEU A 20 31.66 -5.44 2.09
C LEU A 20 30.67 -6.41 1.43
N SER A 21 30.55 -7.64 1.95
CA SER A 21 29.80 -8.72 1.29
C SER A 21 28.40 -8.97 1.88
N SER A 22 27.69 -7.91 2.28
CA SER A 22 26.27 -8.04 2.65
C SER A 22 25.53 -6.71 2.51
N SER A 23 25.09 -6.39 1.29
CA SER A 23 23.74 -5.87 1.03
C SER A 23 23.49 -5.54 -0.46
N GLU A 24 23.82 -6.43 -1.41
CA GLU A 24 23.31 -6.30 -2.79
C GLU A 24 22.04 -7.16 -3.03
N GLY A 25 21.61 -7.96 -2.06
CA GLY A 25 20.55 -8.96 -2.24
C GLY A 25 19.20 -8.70 -1.56
N ASN A 26 19.01 -7.59 -0.81
CA ASN A 26 17.79 -7.40 -0.01
C ASN A 26 17.07 -6.06 -0.21
N GLN A 27 17.25 -5.42 -1.36
CA GLN A 27 16.35 -4.35 -1.79
C GLN A 27 15.10 -4.99 -2.42
N LYS A 28 14.32 -5.71 -1.60
CA LYS A 28 12.92 -5.99 -1.93
C LYS A 28 12.30 -4.61 -2.10
N ALA A 29 11.92 -4.26 -3.33
CA ALA A 29 11.31 -2.96 -3.63
C ALA A 29 10.26 -2.70 -2.56
N GLN A 30 10.45 -1.62 -1.79
CA GLN A 30 9.50 -1.24 -0.77
C GLN A 30 8.24 -0.81 -1.52
N VAL A 31 7.32 -1.77 -1.73
CA VAL A 31 6.03 -1.51 -2.37
C VAL A 31 5.34 -0.52 -1.46
N LYS A 32 5.41 0.76 -1.82
CA LYS A 32 4.74 1.84 -1.11
C LYS A 32 3.26 1.47 -1.15
N ASN A 33 2.66 1.21 0.01
CA ASN A 33 1.25 0.82 0.07
C ASN A 33 0.44 1.89 -0.65
N GLU A 34 -0.11 1.57 -1.81
CA GLU A 34 -0.97 2.48 -2.54
C GLU A 34 -2.30 2.62 -1.80
N LEU A 35 -2.79 3.85 -1.68
CA LEU A 35 -4.05 4.15 -1.03
C LEU A 35 -5.12 4.34 -2.10
N VAL A 36 -6.24 3.63 -1.95
CA VAL A 36 -7.48 3.98 -2.63
C VAL A 36 -8.25 4.97 -1.76
N LYS A 37 -8.64 6.10 -2.33
CA LYS A 37 -9.51 7.08 -1.68
C LYS A 37 -10.89 7.01 -2.28
N LEU A 38 -11.90 6.99 -1.43
CA LEU A 38 -13.31 7.03 -1.80
C LEU A 38 -13.92 8.34 -1.32
N ARG A 39 -14.64 9.03 -2.20
CA ARG A 39 -15.35 10.28 -1.89
C ARG A 39 -16.72 10.27 -2.55
N ALA A 40 -17.69 10.91 -1.92
CA ALA A 40 -18.94 11.22 -2.59
C ALA A 40 -18.81 12.54 -3.33
N ILE A 41 -19.20 12.55 -4.60
CA ILE A 41 -19.21 13.73 -5.47
C ILE A 41 -20.60 13.89 -6.09
N GLN A 42 -20.94 15.12 -6.46
CA GLN A 42 -22.13 15.39 -7.24
C GLN A 42 -21.75 15.51 -8.72
N THR A 43 -22.33 14.69 -9.58
CA THR A 43 -22.16 14.80 -11.04
C THR A 43 -23.46 15.26 -11.70
N GLY A 44 -23.40 15.56 -13.00
CA GLY A 44 -24.59 15.92 -13.79
C GLY A 44 -25.66 14.82 -13.83
N THR A 45 -25.29 13.57 -13.54
CA THR A 45 -26.21 12.43 -13.50
C THR A 45 -26.70 12.08 -12.09
N GLY A 46 -26.23 12.79 -11.05
CA GLY A 46 -26.57 12.51 -9.66
C GLY A 46 -25.36 12.28 -8.76
N PRO A 47 -25.58 11.91 -7.49
CA PRO A 47 -24.52 11.56 -6.56
C PRO A 47 -23.74 10.32 -7.05
N GLN A 48 -22.41 10.41 -7.08
CA GLN A 48 -21.53 9.30 -7.43
C GLN A 48 -20.42 9.12 -6.39
N LEU A 49 -19.91 7.91 -6.29
CA LEU A 49 -18.70 7.56 -5.58
C LEU A 49 -17.51 7.76 -6.52
N GLU A 50 -16.64 8.71 -6.20
CA GLU A 50 -15.31 8.85 -6.79
C GLU A 50 -14.35 7.87 -6.12
N ILE A 51 -13.61 7.12 -6.93
CA ILE A 51 -12.59 6.16 -6.52
C ILE A 51 -11.27 6.64 -7.13
N LYS A 52 -10.31 6.99 -6.27
CA LYS A 52 -8.96 7.41 -6.69
C LYS A 52 -7.92 6.42 -6.20
N ALA A 53 -7.13 5.86 -7.12
CA ALA A 53 -6.04 4.94 -6.83
C ALA A 53 -4.81 5.35 -7.64
N GLY A 54 -3.80 5.92 -6.98
CA GLY A 54 -2.68 6.56 -7.68
C GLY A 54 -3.17 7.66 -8.62
N ASP A 55 -2.84 7.52 -9.90
CA ASP A 55 -3.24 8.45 -10.98
C ASP A 55 -4.61 8.11 -11.59
N PHE A 56 -5.20 6.97 -11.24
CA PHE A 56 -6.51 6.58 -11.75
C PHE A 56 -7.62 7.23 -10.93
N VAL A 57 -8.62 7.75 -11.64
CA VAL A 57 -9.88 8.23 -11.08
C VAL A 57 -11.01 7.58 -11.87
N CYS A 58 -11.94 6.95 -11.17
CA CYS A 58 -13.18 6.47 -11.77
C CYS A 58 -14.37 6.83 -10.87
N THR A 59 -15.56 6.83 -11.45
CA THR A 59 -16.79 7.13 -10.72
C THR A 59 -17.80 6.00 -10.91
N THR A 60 -18.61 5.76 -9.87
CA THR A 60 -19.68 4.76 -9.90
C THR A 60 -20.81 5.18 -8.98
N SER A 61 -22.04 4.75 -9.24
CA SER A 61 -23.15 4.96 -8.30
C SER A 61 -23.04 4.08 -7.05
N GLN A 62 -22.40 2.91 -7.16
CA GLN A 62 -22.24 1.95 -6.08
C GLN A 62 -21.09 0.99 -6.40
N MET A 63 -20.44 0.45 -5.35
CA MET A 63 -19.52 -0.68 -5.47
C MET A 63 -19.71 -1.67 -4.33
N THR A 64 -19.21 -2.88 -4.52
CA THR A 64 -19.08 -3.87 -3.44
C THR A 64 -17.61 -4.17 -3.17
N VAL A 65 -17.21 -4.22 -1.90
CA VAL A 65 -15.84 -4.47 -1.45
C VAL A 65 -15.82 -5.68 -0.53
N ARG A 66 -14.90 -6.62 -0.75
CA ARG A 66 -14.63 -7.70 0.20
C ARG A 66 -13.13 -7.97 0.29
N ARG A 67 -12.67 -8.35 1.48
CA ARG A 67 -11.39 -9.04 1.61
C ARG A 67 -11.53 -10.48 1.10
N LYS A 68 -10.43 -11.11 0.67
CA LYS A 68 -10.44 -12.49 0.13
C LYS A 68 -11.23 -13.50 1.00
N GLN A 69 -11.17 -13.35 2.33
CA GLN A 69 -11.92 -14.15 3.30
C GLN A 69 -12.73 -13.27 4.27
N GLY A 70 -13.29 -12.16 3.79
CA GLY A 70 -14.03 -11.19 4.62
C GLY A 70 -15.50 -11.05 4.24
N LYS A 71 -16.25 -10.33 5.09
CA LYS A 71 -17.63 -9.94 4.80
C LYS A 71 -17.69 -9.00 3.58
N LEU A 72 -18.79 -9.07 2.84
CA LEU A 72 -19.09 -8.19 1.72
C LEU A 72 -19.63 -6.85 2.24
N TRP A 73 -19.01 -5.77 1.80
CA TRP A 73 -19.43 -4.40 2.09
C TRP A 73 -20.03 -3.79 0.83
N THR A 74 -21.16 -3.10 0.97
CA THR A 74 -21.70 -2.23 -0.07
C THR A 74 -21.27 -0.80 0.21
N VAL A 75 -20.77 -0.09 -0.79
CA VAL A 75 -20.30 1.28 -0.67
C VAL A 75 -21.02 2.16 -1.69
N LYS A 76 -21.63 3.25 -1.22
CA LYS A 76 -22.41 4.17 -2.07
C LYS A 76 -22.35 5.60 -1.52
N PRO A 77 -22.56 6.63 -2.36
CA PRO A 77 -22.69 8.00 -1.91
C PRO A 77 -24.07 8.21 -1.26
N VAL A 78 -24.12 8.81 -0.08
CA VAL A 78 -25.36 9.19 0.62
C VAL A 78 -25.14 10.55 1.27
N ASN A 79 -26.01 11.54 0.98
CA ASN A 79 -25.96 12.87 1.58
C ASN A 79 -24.56 13.53 1.52
N GLY A 80 -23.87 13.41 0.39
CA GLY A 80 -22.52 13.97 0.20
C GLY A 80 -21.40 13.23 0.98
N GLN A 81 -21.69 12.06 1.55
CA GLN A 81 -20.74 11.23 2.26
C GLN A 81 -20.64 9.83 1.64
N VAL A 82 -19.54 9.14 1.91
CA VAL A 82 -19.38 7.72 1.61
C VAL A 82 -20.07 6.92 2.70
N GLN A 83 -21.06 6.11 2.34
CA GLN A 83 -21.69 5.14 3.22
C GLN A 83 -21.14 3.74 2.92
N MET A 84 -20.71 3.03 3.96
CA MET A 84 -20.30 1.62 3.92
C MET A 84 -21.27 0.78 4.74
N GLN A 85 -21.85 -0.25 4.13
CA GLN A 85 -22.81 -1.13 4.78
C GLN A 85 -22.37 -2.59 4.74
N CYS A 86 -22.48 -3.30 5.86
CA CYS A 86 -22.25 -4.74 5.98
C CYS A 86 -23.35 -5.35 6.88
N GLY A 87 -24.41 -5.87 6.26
CA GLY A 87 -25.61 -6.28 7.00
C GLY A 87 -26.28 -5.08 7.64
N GLU A 88 -26.48 -5.11 8.96
CA GLU A 88 -27.05 -4.02 9.76
C GLU A 88 -26.03 -2.95 10.15
N LEU A 89 -24.72 -3.24 10.01
CA LEU A 89 -23.68 -2.27 10.31
C LEU A 89 -23.58 -1.25 9.18
N ILE A 90 -23.82 0.01 9.50
CA ILE A 90 -23.69 1.16 8.60
C ILE A 90 -22.65 2.12 9.19
N SER A 91 -21.68 2.50 8.36
CA SER A 91 -20.70 3.54 8.67
C SER A 91 -20.73 4.62 7.59
N THR A 92 -20.50 5.87 7.96
CA THR A 92 -20.49 7.01 7.04
C THR A 92 -19.27 7.88 7.31
N ALA A 93 -18.67 8.41 6.24
CA ALA A 93 -17.52 9.30 6.33
C ALA A 93 -17.46 10.23 5.11
N GLY A 94 -16.93 11.44 5.29
CA GLY A 94 -16.69 12.35 4.15
C GLY A 94 -15.69 11.79 3.13
N GLN A 95 -14.73 10.98 3.60
CA GLN A 95 -13.78 10.26 2.76
C GLN A 95 -13.38 8.96 3.46
N VAL A 96 -13.17 7.90 2.67
CA VAL A 96 -12.61 6.64 3.16
C VAL A 96 -11.27 6.39 2.46
N GLU A 97 -10.25 6.01 3.21
CA GLU A 97 -8.94 5.60 2.67
C GLU A 97 -8.71 4.11 2.94
N ILE A 98 -8.34 3.37 1.89
CA ILE A 98 -8.12 1.93 1.94
C ILE A 98 -6.71 1.64 1.43
N ALA A 99 -5.87 1.05 2.28
CA ALA A 99 -4.56 0.57 1.85
C ALA A 99 -4.67 -0.69 1.00
N LEU A 100 -4.14 -0.63 -0.21
CA LEU A 100 -3.91 -1.79 -1.06
C LEU A 100 -2.72 -2.57 -0.51
N ARG A 101 -2.99 -3.82 -0.12
CA ARG A 101 -1.98 -4.80 0.29
C ARG A 101 -1.99 -5.89 -0.76
N PHE A 102 -0.90 -6.00 -1.51
CA PHE A 102 -0.70 -6.99 -2.57
C PHE A 102 -0.03 -8.25 -2.02
#